data_AF-A0A2A6P6B9-F1
#
_entry.id   AF-A0A2A6P6B9-F1
#
_cell.length_a   1.000
_cell.length_b   1.000
_cell.length_c   1.000
_cell.angle_alpha   90.00
_cell.angle_beta   90.00
_cell.angle_gamma   90.00
#
_symmetry.space_group_name_H-M   'P 1'
#
loop_
_entity.id
_entity.type
_entity.pdbx_description
1 polymer ?
#
loop_
_entity_poly.entity_id
_entity_poly.type
_entity_poly.pdbx_seq_one_letter_code
_entity_poly.pdbx_strand_id
1 'polypeptide(L)'
;MATMNISLPDPMKTWIETRLKQGEFSNTSDYVRHLIRRDQQREAAIATIQQAIDEGLSSGEPEPFDAASFNARMREQHGAK
;
A
#
# COMPACT_ATOMS: atom_id res chain seq x y z
N MET A 1 21.19 -12.80 -11.20
CA MET A 1 20.30 -12.87 -10.02
C MET A 1 21.16 -13.26 -8.82
N ALA A 2 20.95 -12.63 -7.66
CA ALA A 2 21.51 -13.12 -6.41
C ALA A 2 20.71 -14.34 -5.94
N THR A 3 21.41 -15.36 -5.42
CA THR A 3 20.78 -16.57 -4.87
C THR A 3 20.72 -16.46 -3.35
N MET A 4 19.56 -16.72 -2.76
CA MET A 4 19.34 -16.72 -1.33
C MET A 4 18.68 -18.04 -0.93
N ASN A 5 19.32 -18.79 -0.03
CA ASN A 5 18.80 -20.04 0.49
C ASN A 5 17.92 -19.76 1.71
N ILE A 6 16.71 -20.32 1.73
CA ILE A 6 15.73 -20.11 2.80
C ILE A 6 15.21 -21.49 3.21
N SER A 7 15.28 -21.79 4.51
CA SER A 7 14.65 -22.99 5.09
C SER A 7 13.28 -22.62 5.63
N LEU A 8 12.27 -23.41 5.27
CA LEU A 8 10.88 -23.20 5.70
C LEU A 8 10.36 -24.47 6.39
N PRO A 9 9.52 -24.35 7.44
CA PRO A 9 8.81 -25.48 8.00
C PRO A 9 7.91 -26.18 6.96
N ASP A 10 7.69 -27.48 7.13
CA ASP A 10 6.86 -28.27 6.21
C ASP A 10 5.46 -27.68 5.94
N PRO A 11 4.73 -27.14 6.95
CA PRO A 11 3.43 -26.50 6.68
C PRO A 11 3.52 -25.32 5.71
N MET A 12 4.59 -24.52 5.79
CA MET A 12 4.79 -23.39 4.88
C MET A 12 5.15 -23.86 3.47
N LYS A 13 5.93 -24.94 3.34
CA LYS A 13 6.21 -25.55 2.05
C LYS A 13 4.92 -26.04 1.38
N THR A 14 4.08 -26.79 2.09
CA THR A 14 2.79 -27.28 1.56
C THR A 14 1.85 -26.14 1.15
N TRP A 15 1.86 -25.04 1.90
CA TRP A 15 1.10 -23.84 1.53
C TRP A 15 1.56 -23.27 0.19
N ILE A 16 2.87 -23.11 -0.01
CA ILE A 16 3.43 -22.58 -1.26
C ILE A 16 3.13 -23.52 -2.44
N GLU A 17 3.25 -24.83 -2.24
CA GLU A 17 2.90 -25.83 -3.26
C GLU A 17 1.43 -25.75 -3.69
N THR A 18 0.52 -25.45 -2.75
CA THR A 18 -0.89 -25.22 -3.08
C THR A 18 -1.07 -23.99 -3.97
N ARG A 19 -0.35 -22.89 -3.69
CA ARG A 19 -0.40 -21.66 -4.50
C ARG A 19 0.18 -21.89 -5.90
N LEU A 20 1.21 -22.72 -6.03
CA LEU A 20 1.79 -23.11 -7.31
C LEU A 20 0.81 -23.95 -8.15
N LYS A 21 0.08 -24.89 -7.53
CA LYS A 21 -0.93 -25.72 -8.21
C LYS A 21 -2.11 -24.90 -8.76
N GLN A 22 -2.40 -23.75 -8.17
CA GLN A 22 -3.41 -22.81 -8.66
C GLN A 22 -2.99 -22.10 -9.97
N GLY A 23 -1.74 -22.28 -10.41
CA GLY A 23 -1.22 -21.72 -11.66
C GLY A 23 -0.82 -20.25 -11.57
N GLU A 24 -0.97 -19.61 -10.41
CA GLU A 24 -0.61 -18.20 -10.20
C GLU A 24 0.92 -17.96 -10.23
N PHE A 25 1.73 -18.99 -9.97
CA PHE A 25 3.19 -18.90 -9.89
C PHE A 25 3.85 -20.10 -10.55
N SER A 26 5.02 -19.90 -11.17
CA SER A 26 5.75 -21.00 -11.85
C SER A 26 6.71 -21.76 -10.94
N ASN A 27 7.20 -21.15 -9.86
CA ASN A 27 8.06 -21.79 -8.85
C ASN A 27 8.07 -21.04 -7.52
N THR A 28 8.60 -21.68 -6.47
CA THR A 28 8.70 -21.11 -5.11
C THR A 28 9.41 -19.77 -5.08
N SER A 29 10.49 -19.60 -5.85
CA SER A 29 11.23 -18.34 -5.88
C SER A 29 10.38 -17.20 -6.45
N ASP A 30 9.50 -17.50 -7.41
CA ASP A 30 8.60 -16.51 -7.99
C ASP A 30 7.53 -16.06 -6.98
N TYR A 31 6.97 -17.01 -6.24
CA TYR A 31 6.07 -16.70 -5.11
C TYR A 31 6.75 -15.82 -4.06
N VAL A 32 7.98 -16.15 -3.66
CA VAL A 32 8.74 -15.35 -2.68
C VAL A 32 9.03 -13.94 -3.22
N ARG A 33 9.42 -13.79 -4.49
CA ARG A 33 9.61 -12.46 -5.10
C ARG A 33 8.31 -11.66 -5.13
N HIS A 34 7.18 -12.32 -5.40
CA HIS A 34 5.88 -11.68 -5.33
C HIS A 34 5.57 -11.16 -3.91
N LEU A 35 5.83 -11.97 -2.88
CA LEU A 35 5.66 -11.54 -1.49
C LEU A 35 6.54 -10.34 -1.15
N ILE A 36 7.82 -10.35 -1.55
CA ILE A 36 8.73 -9.21 -1.33
C ILE A 36 8.21 -7.94 -2.01
N ARG A 37 7.70 -8.04 -3.25
CA ARG A 37 7.13 -6.86 -3.93
C ARG A 37 5.89 -6.34 -3.20
N ARG A 38 5.03 -7.23 -2.72
CA ARG A 38 3.82 -6.85 -1.96
C ARG A 38 4.18 -6.19 -0.63
N ASP A 39 5.22 -6.68 0.03
CA ASP A 39 5.77 -6.11 1.26
C ASP A 39 6.29 -4.68 1.00
N GLN A 40 7.13 -4.50 -0.03
CA GLN A 40 7.63 -3.18 -0.43
C GLN A 40 6.50 -2.20 -0.80
N GLN A 41 5.47 -2.67 -1.51
CA GLN A 41 4.31 -1.84 -1.85
C GLN A 41 3.53 -1.41 -0.60
N ARG A 42 3.38 -2.30 0.38
CA ARG A 42 2.72 -1.99 1.66
C ARG A 42 3.53 -0.96 2.44
N GLU A 43 4.84 -1.14 2.57
CA GLU A 43 5.73 -0.20 3.24
C GLU A 43 5.69 1.18 2.57
N ALA A 44 5.74 1.24 1.23
CA ALA A 44 5.64 2.49 0.49
C ALA A 44 4.28 3.19 0.70
N ALA A 45 3.18 2.43 0.72
CA ALA A 45 1.86 2.98 1.00
C ALA A 45 1.76 3.54 2.43
N ILE A 46 2.30 2.84 3.42
CA ILE A 46 2.35 3.32 4.81
C ILE A 46 3.17 4.60 4.90
N ALA A 47 4.36 4.63 4.30
CA ALA A 47 5.22 5.81 4.28
C ALA A 47 4.51 7.02 3.64
N THR A 48 3.75 6.80 2.55
CA THR A 48 2.99 7.85 1.88
C THR A 48 1.89 8.43 2.79
N ILE A 49 1.15 7.56 3.48
CA ILE A 49 0.11 8.00 4.42
C ILE A 49 0.72 8.73 5.60
N GLN A 50 1.81 8.23 6.17
CA GLN A 50 2.49 8.87 7.30
C GLN A 50 3.00 10.26 6.91
N GLN A 51 3.62 10.40 5.73
CA GLN A 51 4.05 11.69 5.23
C GLN A 51 2.87 12.67 5.09
N ALA A 52 1.74 12.23 4.51
CA ALA A 52 0.57 13.08 4.37
C ALA A 52 -0.03 13.51 5.73
N ILE A 53 0.05 12.64 6.75
CA ILE A 53 -0.34 12.97 8.12
C ILE A 53 0.61 14.01 8.70
N ASP A 54 1.93 13.83 8.55
CA ASP A 54 2.94 14.76 9.07
C ASP A 54 2.82 16.14 8.40
N GLU A 55 2.55 16.18 7.09
CA GLU A 55 2.23 17.41 6.35
C GLU A 55 0.95 18.07 6.89
N GLY A 56 -0.10 17.28 7.17
CA GLY A 56 -1.33 17.79 7.79
C GLY A 56 -1.11 18.35 9.19
N LEU A 57 -0.33 17.68 10.04
CA LEU A 57 -0.02 18.13 11.40
C LEU A 57 0.86 19.39 11.40
N SER A 58 1.72 19.56 10.39
CA SER A 58 2.55 20.76 10.23
C SER A 58 1.85 21.89 9.47
N SER A 59 0.64 21.68 8.97
CA SER A 59 -0.11 22.65 8.16
C SER A 59 -0.67 23.85 8.94
N GLY A 60 -0.60 23.82 10.27
CA GLY A 60 -1.06 24.89 11.16
C GLY A 60 -2.09 24.40 12.17
N GLU A 61 -2.68 25.34 12.90
CA GLU A 61 -3.70 25.01 13.90
C GLU A 61 -5.00 24.53 13.24
N PRO A 62 -5.62 23.46 13.76
CA PRO A 62 -6.88 22.96 13.22
C PRO A 62 -8.02 23.94 13.51
N GLU A 63 -8.82 24.24 12.49
CA GLU A 63 -10.01 25.09 12.59
C GLU A 63 -11.31 24.27 12.42
N PRO A 64 -12.44 24.72 13.01
CA PRO A 64 -13.74 24.10 12.78
C PRO A 64 -14.14 24.08 11.30
N PHE A 65 -14.58 22.92 10.81
CA PHE A 65 -14.93 22.74 9.40
C PHE A 65 -16.45 22.87 9.15
N ASP A 66 -16.86 23.89 8.38
CA ASP A 66 -18.22 24.01 7.83
C ASP A 66 -18.26 23.59 6.35
N ALA A 67 -18.82 22.41 6.11
CA ALA A 67 -18.95 21.83 4.78
C ALA A 67 -19.85 22.65 3.83
N ALA A 68 -20.88 23.33 4.34
CA ALA A 68 -21.82 24.09 3.50
C ALA A 68 -21.13 25.34 2.93
N SER A 69 -20.47 26.10 3.80
CA SER A 69 -19.68 27.27 3.41
C SER A 69 -18.50 26.88 2.52
N PHE A 70 -17.81 25.77 2.82
CA PHE A 70 -16.73 25.26 1.97
C PHE A 70 -17.21 24.93 0.55
N ASN A 71 -18.32 24.19 0.41
CA ASN A 71 -18.84 23.82 -0.90
C ASN A 71 -19.35 25.02 -1.70
N ALA A 72 -19.97 26.02 -1.04
CA ALA A 72 -20.37 27.26 -1.69
C ALA A 72 -19.16 27.99 -2.28
N ARG A 73 -18.08 28.16 -1.52
CA ARG A 73 -16.82 28.76 -1.99
C ARG A 73 -16.21 27.98 -3.16
N MET A 74 -16.15 26.65 -3.07
CA MET A 74 -15.58 25.83 -4.15
C MET A 74 -16.38 25.91 -5.46
N ARG A 75 -17.72 25.98 -5.37
CA ARG A 75 -18.59 26.17 -6.55
C ARG A 75 -18.45 27.56 -7.16
N GLU A 76 -18.29 28.59 -6.35
CA GLU A 76 -18.02 29.95 -6.84
C GLU A 76 -16.66 30.03 -7.53
N GLN A 77 -15.63 29.39 -6.96
CA GLN A 77 -14.26 29.44 -7.45
C GLN A 77 -14.01 28.55 -8.68
N HIS A 78 -14.71 27.41 -8.79
CA HIS A 78 -14.44 26.38 -9.81
C HIS A 78 -15.66 25.96 -10.65
N GLY A 79 -16.86 26.44 -10.33
CA GLY A 79 -18.11 26.05 -11.00
C GLY A 79 -18.44 26.84 -12.27
N ALA A 80 -17.69 27.90 -12.60
CA ALA A 80 -17.80 28.59 -13.87
C ALA A 80 -16.79 28.02 -14.88
N LYS A 81 -17.11 26.86 -15.46
CA LYS A 81 -16.59 26.38 -16.74
C LYS A 81 -17.68 25.61 -17.46
#